data_AF-A0A2M9XPN8-F1
#
_entry.id   AF-A0A2M9XPN8-F1
#
_cell.length_a   1.000
_cell.length_b   1.000
_cell.length_c   1.000
_cell.angle_alpha   90.00
_cell.angle_beta   90.00
_cell.angle_gamma   90.00
#
_symmetry.space_group_name_H-M   'P 1'
#
loop_
_entity.id
_entity.type
_entity.pdbx_description
1 polymer ?
#
loop_
_entity_poly.entity_id
_entity_poly.type
_entity_poly.pdbx_seq_one_letter_code
_entity_poly.pdbx_strand_id
1 'polypeptide(L)'
;MKFKEYLKKYEPVLRNLPETTNRFLRSERFLVYLVSLPLFGTWLIGFTFYWENQTVRKYSGLSFINFLYFLGFLLGSVLVSWIPLAGPWLGHIVHLAGILIYLGISGLLLYNYTSAKKIALRIPEEHLSRLESYIH
;
A
#
# COMPACT_ATOMS: atom_id res chain seq x y z
N MET A 1 -0.95 20.44 36.81
CA MET A 1 -0.28 19.34 37.56
C MET A 1 -0.35 17.98 36.86
N LYS A 2 -1.48 17.58 36.25
CA LYS A 2 -1.66 16.26 35.60
C LYS A 2 -0.72 15.92 34.42
N PHE A 3 -0.24 16.92 33.68
CA PHE A 3 0.64 16.68 32.51
C PHE A 3 2.06 16.21 32.90
N LYS A 4 2.62 16.71 34.01
CA LYS A 4 3.93 16.28 34.51
C LYS A 4 3.90 14.82 34.99
N GLU A 5 2.83 14.41 35.69
CA GLU A 5 2.64 13.01 36.09
C GLU A 5 2.42 12.09 34.89
N TYR A 6 1.69 12.56 33.87
CA TYR A 6 1.52 11.84 32.62
C TYR A 6 2.86 11.64 31.90
N LEU A 7 3.67 12.69 31.76
CA LEU A 7 5.01 12.58 31.18
C LEU A 7 5.90 11.64 31.98
N LYS A 8 5.89 11.71 33.31
CA LYS A 8 6.68 10.83 34.18
C LYS A 8 6.28 9.34 34.04
N LYS A 9 5.00 9.07 33.76
CA LYS A 9 4.50 7.71 33.47
C LYS A 9 5.07 7.15 32.15
N TYR A 10 5.28 7.99 31.15
CA TYR A 10 5.80 7.59 29.82
C TYR A 10 7.28 7.89 29.60
N GLU A 11 7.95 8.58 30.52
CA GLU A 11 9.38 8.88 30.50
C GLU A 11 10.27 7.67 30.19
N PRO A 12 10.01 6.44 30.70
CA PRO A 12 10.78 5.26 30.33
C PRO A 12 10.60 4.86 28.86
N VAL A 13 9.39 5.01 28.32
CA VAL A 13 9.05 4.71 26.92
C VAL A 13 9.67 5.76 26.00
N LEU A 14 9.61 7.04 26.40
CA LEU A 14 10.18 8.17 25.65
C LEU A 14 11.71 8.10 25.59
N ARG A 15 12.39 7.67 26.66
CA ARG A 15 13.85 7.46 26.66
C ARG A 15 14.29 6.40 25.65
N ASN A 16 13.53 5.31 25.54
CA ASN A 16 13.83 4.20 24.64
C ASN A 16 13.25 4.38 23.24
N LEU A 17 12.59 5.51 22.98
CA LEU A 17 11.89 5.79 21.73
C LEU A 17 12.85 5.80 20.52
N PRO A 18 14.03 6.45 20.56
CA PRO A 18 14.96 6.44 19.43
C PRO A 18 15.43 5.02 19.05
N GLU A 19 15.75 4.19 20.04
CA GLU A 19 16.17 2.80 19.82
C GLU A 19 15.02 1.95 19.27
N THR A 20 13.82 2.12 19.82
CA THR A 20 12.61 1.42 19.37
C THR A 20 12.27 1.80 17.95
N THR A 21 12.34 3.10 17.61
CA THR A 21 12.12 3.61 16.25
C THR A 21 13.16 3.07 15.29
N ASN A 22 14.45 3.11 15.63
CA ASN A 22 15.50 2.58 14.77
C ASN A 22 15.33 1.06 14.53
N ARG A 23 14.96 0.30 15.56
CA ARG A 23 14.64 -1.13 15.43
C ARG A 23 13.45 -1.37 14.51
N PHE A 24 12.40 -0.55 14.64
CA PHE A 24 11.21 -0.64 13.79
C PHE A 24 11.52 -0.30 12.33
N LEU A 25 12.23 0.80 12.07
CA LEU A 25 12.61 1.23 10.71
C LEU A 25 13.45 0.20 9.96
N ARG A 26 14.18 -0.66 10.69
CA ARG A 26 14.97 -1.75 10.11
C ARG A 26 14.22 -3.08 10.02
N SER A 27 12.99 -3.14 10.52
CA SER A 27 12.20 -4.36 10.52
C SER A 27 11.55 -4.63 9.17
N GLU A 28 11.36 -5.90 8.83
CA GLU A 28 10.56 -6.30 7.67
C GLU A 28 9.16 -5.67 7.72
N ARG A 29 8.57 -5.58 8.90
CA ARG A 29 7.24 -4.98 9.10
C ARG A 29 7.17 -3.54 8.58
N PHE A 30 8.18 -2.72 8.87
CA PHE A 30 8.23 -1.37 8.35
C PHE A 30 8.37 -1.36 6.82
N LEU A 31 9.20 -2.23 6.26
CA LEU A 31 9.37 -2.33 4.80
C LEU A 31 8.07 -2.75 4.12
N VAL A 32 7.39 -3.77 4.63
CA VAL A 32 6.09 -4.20 4.11
C VAL A 32 5.07 -3.08 4.19
N TYR A 33 5.03 -2.33 5.30
CA TYR A 33 4.17 -1.16 5.39
C TYR A 33 4.51 -0.13 4.33
N LEU A 34 5.78 0.24 4.22
CA LEU A 34 6.27 1.25 3.28
C LEU A 34 5.88 0.90 1.84
N VAL A 35 6.14 -0.33 1.39
CA VAL A 35 5.81 -0.76 0.03
C VAL A 35 4.31 -0.96 -0.20
N SER A 36 3.51 -1.14 0.87
CA SER A 36 2.05 -1.31 0.81
C SER A 36 1.27 0.00 0.91
N LEU A 37 1.94 1.10 1.26
CA LEU A 37 1.28 2.41 1.34
C LEU A 37 0.79 2.84 -0.05
N PRO A 38 -0.36 3.53 -0.13
CA PRO A 38 -0.90 4.08 -1.37
C PRO A 38 -0.11 5.33 -1.83
N LEU A 39 1.22 5.24 -1.82
CA LEU A 39 2.12 6.30 -2.25
C LEU A 39 2.78 5.86 -3.55
N PHE A 40 2.69 6.70 -4.58
CA PHE A 40 3.24 6.36 -5.89
C PHE A 40 4.73 6.00 -5.79
N GLY A 41 5.08 4.82 -6.30
CA GLY A 41 6.46 4.37 -6.44
C GLY A 41 7.09 3.76 -5.19
N THR A 42 6.41 3.67 -4.03
CA THR A 42 7.02 3.02 -2.85
C THR A 42 7.31 1.54 -3.06
N TRP A 43 6.51 0.86 -3.88
CA TRP A 43 6.72 -0.52 -4.29
C TRP A 43 8.04 -0.75 -5.04
N LEU A 44 8.60 0.28 -5.70
CA LEU A 44 9.91 0.17 -6.36
C LEU A 44 11.03 -0.07 -5.35
N ILE A 45 10.90 0.44 -4.13
CA ILE A 45 11.91 0.25 -3.08
C ILE A 45 12.12 -1.23 -2.80
N GLY A 46 11.04 -2.00 -2.73
CA GLY A 46 11.12 -3.44 -2.51
C GLY A 46 11.77 -4.18 -3.66
N PHE A 47 11.48 -3.81 -4.91
CA PHE A 47 12.11 -4.42 -6.07
C PHE A 47 13.59 -4.05 -6.23
N THR A 48 13.95 -2.80 -5.95
CA THR A 48 15.31 -2.30 -6.16
C THR A 48 16.27 -2.72 -5.05
N PHE A 49 15.83 -2.69 -3.78
CA PHE A 49 16.73 -2.85 -2.64
C PHE A 49 16.48 -4.12 -1.82
N TYR A 50 15.30 -4.75 -1.95
CA TYR A 50 14.88 -5.86 -1.10
C TYR A 50 14.34 -7.05 -1.90
N TRP A 51 14.82 -7.25 -3.12
CA TRP A 51 14.38 -8.31 -4.02
C TRP A 51 14.47 -9.72 -3.41
N GLU A 52 15.52 -9.98 -2.63
CA GLU A 52 15.75 -11.26 -1.96
C GLU A 52 14.78 -11.53 -0.80
N ASN A 53 14.14 -10.49 -0.24
CA ASN A 53 13.12 -10.70 0.79
C ASN A 53 11.79 -11.04 0.11
N GLN A 54 11.43 -12.32 0.13
CA GLN A 54 10.20 -12.84 -0.51
C GLN A 54 8.93 -12.14 -0.03
N THR A 55 8.82 -11.81 1.26
CA THR A 55 7.66 -11.11 1.81
C THR A 55 7.56 -9.69 1.25
N VAL A 56 8.65 -8.92 1.33
CA VAL A 56 8.70 -7.55 0.80
C VAL A 56 8.47 -7.54 -0.71
N ARG A 57 9.04 -8.50 -1.44
CA ARG A 57 8.82 -8.67 -2.88
C ARG A 57 7.36 -8.95 -3.21
N LYS A 58 6.71 -9.89 -2.52
CA LYS A 58 5.28 -10.19 -2.69
C LYS A 58 4.42 -8.94 -2.48
N TYR A 59 4.62 -8.23 -1.38
CA TYR A 59 3.85 -7.02 -1.07
C TYR A 59 4.13 -5.89 -2.06
N SER A 60 5.38 -5.73 -2.52
CA SER A 60 5.73 -4.79 -3.59
C SER A 60 5.03 -5.15 -4.91
N GLY A 61 4.98 -6.43 -5.26
CA GLY A 61 4.23 -6.95 -6.40
C GLY A 61 2.74 -6.63 -6.32
N LEU A 62 2.11 -6.91 -5.17
CA LEU A 62 0.70 -6.59 -4.97
C LEU A 62 0.42 -5.09 -5.03
N SER A 63 1.29 -4.26 -4.46
CA SER A 63 1.20 -2.80 -4.57
C SER A 63 1.39 -2.29 -5.99
N PHE A 64 2.29 -2.90 -6.75
CA PHE A 64 2.47 -2.60 -8.17
C PHE A 64 1.22 -2.93 -8.97
N ILE A 65 0.64 -4.13 -8.78
CA ILE A 65 -0.64 -4.51 -9.40
C ILE A 65 -1.75 -3.53 -9.01
N ASN A 66 -1.82 -3.12 -7.74
CA ASN A 66 -2.78 -2.13 -7.28
C ASN A 66 -2.60 -0.77 -7.98
N PHE A 67 -1.36 -0.33 -8.15
CA PHE A 67 -1.04 0.86 -8.96
C PHE A 67 -1.48 0.70 -10.42
N LEU A 68 -1.29 -0.47 -11.04
CA LEU A 68 -1.75 -0.72 -12.41
C LEU A 68 -3.27 -0.62 -12.52
N TYR A 69 -4.03 -1.10 -11.52
CA TYR A 69 -5.47 -0.90 -11.50
C TYR A 69 -5.82 0.59 -11.46
N PHE A 70 -5.21 1.34 -10.54
CA PHE A 70 -5.41 2.79 -10.46
C PHE A 70 -5.10 3.47 -11.80
N LEU A 71 -3.99 3.12 -12.44
CA LEU A 71 -3.59 3.67 -13.73
C LEU A 71 -4.63 3.33 -14.82
N GLY A 72 -5.17 2.10 -14.83
CA GLY A 72 -6.25 1.70 -15.72
C GLY A 72 -7.51 2.55 -15.53
N PHE A 73 -7.93 2.78 -14.28
CA PHE A 73 -9.06 3.67 -13.97
C PHE A 73 -8.78 5.12 -14.36
N LEU A 74 -7.56 5.62 -14.15
CA LEU A 74 -7.16 6.96 -14.58
C LEU A 74 -7.27 7.10 -16.11
N LEU A 75 -6.68 6.19 -16.87
CA LEU A 75 -6.76 6.22 -18.34
C LEU A 75 -8.22 6.08 -18.82
N GLY A 76 -8.97 5.15 -18.23
CA GLY A 76 -10.39 4.97 -18.50
C GLY A 76 -11.20 6.23 -18.21
N SER A 77 -10.92 6.94 -17.11
CA SER A 77 -11.58 8.20 -16.77
C SER A 77 -11.32 9.29 -17.79
N VAL A 78 -10.10 9.37 -18.33
CA VAL A 78 -9.77 10.30 -19.41
C VAL A 78 -10.58 9.96 -20.66
N LEU A 79 -10.62 8.69 -21.09
CA LEU A 79 -11.37 8.28 -22.27
C LEU A 79 -12.88 8.57 -22.14
N VAL A 80 -13.46 8.22 -20.98
CA VAL A 80 -14.88 8.45 -20.70
C VAL A 80 -15.22 9.95 -20.65
N SER A 81 -14.27 10.80 -20.25
CA SER A 81 -14.47 12.24 -20.17
C SER A 81 -14.78 12.89 -21.53
N TRP A 82 -14.45 12.23 -22.63
CA TRP A 82 -14.69 12.73 -24.00
C TRP A 82 -16.11 12.44 -24.51
N ILE A 83 -16.93 11.71 -23.76
CA ILE A 83 -18.33 11.46 -24.13
C ILE A 83 -19.12 12.79 -24.06
N PRO A 84 -19.83 13.19 -25.12
CA PRO A 84 -20.64 14.42 -25.10
C PRO A 84 -21.67 14.41 -23.96
N LEU A 85 -21.98 15.60 -23.43
CA LEU A 85 -22.97 15.88 -22.38
C LEU A 85 -22.65 15.31 -20.98
N ALA A 86 -22.35 14.01 -20.87
CA ALA A 86 -22.17 13.32 -19.60
C ALA A 86 -20.71 12.94 -19.28
N GLY A 87 -19.79 13.07 -20.23
CA GLY A 87 -18.40 12.63 -20.12
C GLY A 87 -17.70 13.11 -18.86
N PRO A 88 -17.66 14.43 -18.56
CA PRO A 88 -16.97 14.93 -17.36
C PRO A 88 -17.45 14.28 -16.06
N TRP A 89 -18.76 14.11 -15.89
CA TRP A 89 -19.34 13.47 -14.71
C TRP A 89 -18.97 11.99 -14.62
N LEU A 90 -19.09 11.25 -15.73
CA LEU A 90 -18.75 9.83 -15.79
C LEU A 90 -17.25 9.61 -15.57
N GLY A 91 -16.41 10.48 -16.13
CA GLY A 91 -14.96 10.47 -15.91
C GLY A 91 -14.61 10.61 -14.43
N HIS A 92 -15.21 11.58 -13.73
CA HIS A 92 -15.00 11.74 -12.29
C HIS A 92 -15.45 10.52 -11.47
N ILE A 93 -16.57 9.89 -11.82
CA ILE A 93 -17.04 8.66 -11.14
C ILE A 93 -16.04 7.52 -11.34
N VAL A 94 -15.56 7.31 -12.57
CA VAL A 94 -14.55 6.28 -12.88
C VAL A 94 -13.24 6.56 -12.14
N HIS A 95 -12.80 7.82 -12.11
CA HIS A 95 -11.59 8.20 -11.39
C HIS A 95 -11.73 7.97 -9.89
N LEU A 96 -12.87 8.36 -9.29
CA LEU A 96 -13.17 8.14 -7.89
C LEU A 96 -13.18 6.65 -7.54
N ALA A 97 -13.77 5.80 -8.39
CA ALA A 97 -13.72 4.36 -8.22
C ALA A 97 -12.27 3.85 -8.19
N GLY A 98 -11.42 4.35 -9.08
CA GLY A 98 -9.98 4.07 -9.08
C GLY A 98 -9.30 4.45 -7.76
N ILE A 99 -9.56 5.64 -7.23
CA ILE A 99 -9.03 6.09 -5.93
C ILE A 99 -9.49 5.15 -4.81
N LEU A 100 -10.78 4.81 -4.75
CA LEU A 100 -11.35 3.95 -3.71
C LEU A 100 -10.76 2.54 -3.74
N ILE A 101 -10.58 1.97 -4.94
CA ILE A 101 -9.94 0.66 -5.12
C ILE A 101 -8.48 0.74 -4.68
N TYR A 102 -7.76 1.77 -5.11
CA TYR A 102 -6.34 1.94 -4.78
C TYR A 102 -6.11 2.05 -3.26
N LEU A 103 -6.89 2.89 -2.58
CA LEU A 103 -6.84 3.03 -1.12
C LEU A 103 -7.32 1.77 -0.42
N GLY A 104 -8.40 1.15 -0.91
CA GLY A 104 -9.00 -0.06 -0.33
C GLY A 104 -8.05 -1.24 -0.35
N ILE A 105 -7.43 -1.55 -1.49
CA ILE A 105 -6.46 -2.64 -1.60
C ILE A 105 -5.22 -2.35 -0.75
N SER A 106 -4.70 -1.11 -0.76
CA SER A 106 -3.57 -0.73 0.09
C SER A 106 -3.87 -0.93 1.58
N GLY A 107 -5.06 -0.52 2.03
CA GLY A 107 -5.53 -0.76 3.38
C GLY A 107 -5.67 -2.25 3.71
N LEU A 108 -6.17 -3.05 2.77
CA LEU A 108 -6.28 -4.50 2.93
C LEU A 108 -4.92 -5.20 2.97
N LEU A 109 -3.94 -4.73 2.21
CA LEU A 109 -2.55 -5.25 2.26
C LEU A 109 -1.96 -5.03 3.66
N LEU A 110 -2.07 -3.80 4.18
CA LEU A 110 -1.63 -3.47 5.54
C LEU A 110 -2.39 -4.29 6.59
N TYR A 111 -3.71 -4.43 6.45
CA TYR A 111 -4.54 -5.24 7.33
C TYR A 111 -4.11 -6.71 7.33
N ASN A 112 -3.89 -7.30 6.15
CA ASN A 112 -3.52 -8.71 6.01
C ASN A 112 -2.14 -9.03 6.57
N TYR A 113 -1.21 -8.07 6.55
CA TYR A 113 0.10 -8.27 7.16
C TYR A 113 0.03 -8.20 8.69
N THR A 114 -0.88 -7.40 9.24
CA THR A 114 -0.99 -7.14 10.67
C THR A 114 -1.94 -8.07 11.42
N SER A 115 -2.97 -8.56 10.73
CA SER A 115 -4.07 -9.28 11.34
C SER A 115 -3.90 -10.79 11.22
N ALA A 116 -4.25 -11.51 12.30
CA ALA A 116 -4.24 -12.97 12.29
C ALA A 116 -5.28 -13.55 11.31
N LYS A 117 -6.41 -12.84 11.13
CA LYS A 117 -7.44 -13.20 10.14
C LYS A 117 -7.16 -12.48 8.84
N LYS A 118 -6.82 -13.24 7.79
CA LYS A 118 -6.50 -12.71 6.47
C LYS A 118 -7.77 -12.62 5.61
N ILE A 119 -7.89 -11.53 4.86
CA ILE A 119 -8.89 -11.35 3.81
C ILE A 119 -8.24 -11.74 2.49
N ALA A 120 -8.82 -12.69 1.77
CA ALA A 120 -8.24 -13.15 0.51
C ALA A 120 -8.28 -12.04 -0.55
N LEU A 121 -7.10 -11.62 -1.05
CA LEU A 121 -6.96 -10.69 -2.17
C LEU A 121 -6.80 -11.47 -3.47
N ARG A 122 -7.77 -12.35 -3.76
CA ARG A 122 -7.67 -13.38 -4.81
C ARG A 122 -7.32 -12.80 -6.18
N ILE A 123 -7.97 -11.71 -6.59
CA ILE A 123 -7.75 -11.09 -7.90
C ILE A 123 -6.33 -10.47 -8.00
N PRO A 124 -5.89 -9.59 -7.08
CA PRO A 124 -4.50 -9.11 -7.06
C PRO A 124 -3.46 -10.23 -7.02
N GLU A 125 -3.67 -11.27 -6.21
CA GLU A 125 -2.74 -12.39 -6.09
C GLU A 125 -2.65 -13.22 -7.37
N GLU A 126 -3.76 -13.47 -8.04
CA GLU A 126 -3.78 -14.17 -9.33
C GLU A 126 -3.07 -13.35 -10.42
N HIS A 127 -3.31 -12.04 -10.47
CA HIS A 127 -2.64 -11.17 -11.43
C HIS A 127 -1.14 -11.09 -11.18
N LEU A 128 -0.71 -11.06 -9.91
CA LEU A 128 0.71 -11.11 -9.56
C LEU A 128 1.33 -12.44 -10.01
N SER A 129 0.67 -13.57 -9.73
CA SER A 129 1.16 -14.89 -10.15
C SER A 129 1.31 -14.99 -11.67
N ARG A 130 0.35 -14.45 -12.43
CA ARG A 130 0.47 -14.36 -13.90
C ARG A 130 1.65 -13.50 -14.32
N LEU A 131 1.86 -12.35 -13.69
CA LEU A 131 2.98 -11.47 -14.01
C LEU A 131 4.33 -12.15 -13.74
N GLU A 132 4.46 -12.82 -12.60
CA GLU A 132 5.66 -13.57 -12.22
C GLU A 132 5.95 -14.73 -13.18
N SER A 133 4.92 -15.35 -13.78
CA SER A 133 5.09 -16.44 -14.76
C SER A 133 5.76 -16.01 -16.07
N TYR A 134 5.84 -14.71 -16.38
CA TYR A 134 6.52 -14.19 -17.56
C TYR A 134 7.99 -13.82 -17.31
N ILE A 135 8.42 -13.84 -16.05
CA ILE A 135 9.77 -13.44 -15.63
C ILE A 135 10.66 -14.68 -15.39
N HIS A 136 10.06 -15.88 -15.40
CA HIS A 136 10.70 -17.19 -15.26
C HIS A 136 10.57 -18.00 -16.54
#